data_AF-A0A835M1D3-F1
#
_entry.id   AF-A0A835M1D3-F1
#
_cell.length_a   1.000
_cell.length_b   1.000
_cell.length_c   1.000
_cell.angle_alpha   90.00
_cell.angle_beta   90.00
_cell.angle_gamma   90.00
#
_symmetry.space_group_name_H-M   'P 1'
#
loop_
_entity.id
_entity.type
_entity.pdbx_description
1 polymer ?
#
loop_
_entity_poly.entity_id
_entity_poly.type
_entity_poly.pdbx_seq_one_letter_code
_entity_poly.pdbx_strand_id
1 'polypeptide(L)'
;MTIFFLFLLHLFFIVAAESSICATNGIPIVRNISELPQSDYGREGLSHMTVAGSLLHGMKEVEVWLQTFAPGSQTPIHRHSCEEVFIVLKGSGTLFLASSSHGPSPGKPQEFPIFSNSTFHIPVNDVHQVWNSNDIEDLQVLVVISRPPVKIFMYKDWSMPHTAAKMKYPFFWDEECFHSPQLKDEL
;
A
#
# COMPACT_ATOMS: atom_id res chain seq x y z
N MET A 1 39.57 13.28 -36.54
CA MET A 1 38.48 14.07 -35.92
C MET A 1 37.10 13.52 -36.32
N THR A 2 36.94 12.19 -36.35
CA THR A 2 35.73 11.50 -36.85
C THR A 2 35.28 10.38 -35.92
N ILE A 3 36.21 9.82 -35.12
CA ILE A 3 35.91 8.78 -34.12
C ILE A 3 35.26 9.37 -32.86
N PHE A 4 35.60 10.61 -32.50
CA PHE A 4 35.06 11.28 -31.30
C PHE A 4 33.57 11.68 -31.45
N PHE A 5 33.09 11.84 -32.68
CA PHE A 5 31.71 12.24 -32.97
C PHE A 5 30.73 11.06 -32.86
N LEU A 6 31.20 9.82 -33.07
CA LEU A 6 30.39 8.60 -32.95
C LEU A 6 30.14 8.20 -31.48
N PHE A 7 31.11 8.46 -30.59
CA PHE A 7 30.97 8.19 -29.15
C PHE A 7 30.01 9.17 -28.47
N LEU A 8 30.00 10.44 -28.90
CA LEU A 8 29.05 11.43 -28.42
C LEU A 8 27.61 11.14 -28.88
N LEU A 9 27.41 10.56 -30.07
CA LEU A 9 26.07 10.14 -30.49
C LEU A 9 25.55 8.94 -29.67
N HIS A 10 26.40 8.02 -29.23
CA HIS A 10 25.99 6.88 -28.39
C HIS A 10 25.67 7.26 -26.94
N LEU A 11 26.26 8.34 -26.41
CA LEU A 11 25.95 8.80 -25.05
C LEU A 11 24.59 9.51 -24.95
N PHE A 12 24.08 10.05 -26.06
CA PHE A 12 22.76 10.72 -26.10
C PHE A 12 21.57 9.75 -26.20
N PHE A 13 21.79 8.46 -26.51
CA PHE A 13 20.70 7.48 -26.63
C PHE A 13 20.40 6.67 -25.37
N ILE A 14 21.17 6.81 -24.29
CA ILE A 14 20.89 6.08 -23.03
C ILE A 14 19.95 6.87 -22.11
N VAL A 15 19.78 8.19 -22.30
CA VAL A 15 18.90 9.04 -21.49
C VAL A 15 17.49 9.14 -22.10
N ALA A 16 16.89 8.01 -22.48
CA ALA A 16 15.54 7.98 -23.02
C ALA A 16 14.86 6.62 -22.83
N ALA A 17 14.67 6.18 -21.58
CA ALA A 17 13.65 5.20 -21.22
C ALA A 17 13.44 5.10 -19.69
N GLU A 18 13.44 6.22 -18.95
CA GLU A 18 12.63 6.23 -17.72
C GLU A 18 11.20 6.53 -18.16
N SER A 19 10.53 5.53 -18.75
CA SER A 19 9.07 5.57 -18.77
C SER A 19 8.68 5.64 -17.30
N SER A 20 8.17 6.78 -16.85
CA SER A 20 7.71 6.95 -15.48
C SER A 20 6.80 5.76 -15.17
N ILE A 21 7.17 4.95 -14.17
CA ILE A 21 6.38 3.80 -13.67
C ILE A 21 4.96 4.25 -13.31
N CYS A 22 4.77 5.56 -13.15
CA CYS A 22 3.57 6.26 -12.75
C CYS A 22 2.77 6.87 -13.92
N ALA A 23 3.09 6.52 -15.18
CA ALA A 23 2.33 6.96 -16.34
C ALA A 23 0.98 6.22 -16.40
N THR A 24 -0.11 6.94 -16.15
CA THR A 24 -1.48 6.41 -16.20
C THR A 24 -1.99 6.18 -17.63
N ASN A 25 -1.32 6.77 -18.63
CA ASN A 25 -1.65 6.62 -20.04
C ASN A 25 -0.97 5.40 -20.67
N GLY A 26 -1.72 4.63 -21.46
CA GLY A 26 -1.17 3.47 -22.19
C GLY A 26 -0.98 2.21 -21.35
N ILE A 27 -1.62 2.12 -20.18
CA ILE A 27 -1.54 0.95 -19.31
C ILE A 27 -2.24 -0.26 -19.95
N PRO A 28 -1.58 -1.43 -20.06
CA PRO A 28 -2.20 -2.63 -20.58
C PRO A 28 -3.45 -3.04 -19.80
N ILE A 29 -4.51 -3.43 -20.51
CA ILE A 29 -5.74 -3.93 -19.91
C ILE A 29 -5.50 -5.20 -19.10
N VAL A 30 -4.63 -6.08 -19.61
CA VAL A 30 -4.20 -7.30 -18.92
C VAL A 30 -2.73 -7.14 -18.53
N ARG A 31 -2.43 -7.35 -17.26
CA ARG A 31 -1.08 -7.25 -16.68
C ARG A 31 -0.76 -8.54 -15.93
N ASN A 32 0.48 -9.02 -16.08
CA ASN A 32 0.96 -10.16 -15.31
C ASN A 32 1.37 -9.70 -13.91
N ILE A 33 0.64 -10.12 -12.87
CA ILE A 33 0.91 -9.73 -11.48
C ILE A 33 2.34 -10.10 -11.06
N SER A 34 2.86 -11.23 -11.55
CA SER A 34 4.23 -11.68 -11.24
C SER A 34 5.34 -10.79 -11.82
N GLU A 35 5.00 -9.86 -12.71
CA GLU A 35 5.93 -8.90 -13.32
C GLU A 35 5.78 -7.48 -12.75
N LEU A 36 4.80 -7.25 -11.87
CA LEU A 36 4.62 -5.95 -11.22
C LEU A 36 5.70 -5.71 -10.15
N PRO A 37 6.13 -4.46 -9.92
CA PRO A 37 7.12 -4.15 -8.91
C PRO A 37 6.61 -4.48 -7.50
N GLN A 38 7.51 -5.02 -6.68
CA GLN A 38 7.27 -5.39 -5.31
C GLN A 38 8.40 -4.84 -4.43
N SER A 39 8.06 -4.28 -3.27
CA SER A 39 9.03 -3.68 -2.35
C SER A 39 8.55 -3.76 -0.91
N ASP A 40 9.47 -3.70 0.05
CA ASP A 40 9.17 -3.58 1.47
C ASP A 40 8.96 -2.12 1.89
N TYR A 41 9.35 -1.16 1.04
CA TYR A 41 9.35 0.27 1.30
C TYR A 41 10.01 0.64 2.65
N GLY A 42 11.08 -0.08 3.01
CA GLY A 42 11.81 0.10 4.26
C GLY A 42 11.09 -0.44 5.50
N ARG A 43 10.03 -1.24 5.33
CA ARG A 43 9.30 -1.89 6.43
C ARG A 43 9.66 -3.36 6.50
N GLU A 44 10.50 -3.72 7.46
CA GLU A 44 10.94 -5.10 7.66
C GLU A 44 9.76 -6.08 7.77
N GLY A 45 9.88 -7.20 7.06
CA GLY A 45 8.86 -8.24 7.01
C GLY A 45 7.61 -7.90 6.20
N LEU A 46 7.56 -6.75 5.52
CA LEU A 46 6.54 -6.45 4.53
C LEU A 46 7.04 -6.80 3.13
N SER A 47 6.14 -7.29 2.30
CA SER A 47 6.29 -7.24 0.86
C SER A 47 5.01 -6.72 0.25
N HIS A 48 5.05 -5.59 -0.45
CA HIS A 48 3.90 -4.89 -0.99
C HIS A 48 3.98 -4.75 -2.50
N MET A 49 2.83 -4.92 -3.15
CA MET A 49 2.60 -4.64 -4.55
C MET A 49 1.24 -3.97 -4.73
N THR A 50 1.19 -2.83 -5.41
CA THR A 50 -0.07 -2.24 -5.87
C THR A 50 -0.50 -2.91 -7.18
N VAL A 51 -1.50 -3.79 -7.11
CA VAL A 51 -1.99 -4.58 -8.25
C VAL A 51 -2.77 -3.69 -9.23
N ALA A 52 -3.64 -2.83 -8.71
CA ALA A 52 -4.37 -1.81 -9.47
C ALA A 52 -4.62 -0.62 -8.56
N GLY A 53 -4.14 0.57 -8.91
CA GLY A 53 -4.12 1.70 -7.98
C GLY A 53 -4.25 3.05 -8.66
N SER A 54 -4.47 4.08 -7.87
CA SER A 54 -4.82 5.40 -8.37
C SER A 54 -3.66 6.09 -9.07
N LEU A 55 -2.51 6.16 -8.40
CA LEU A 55 -1.34 6.85 -8.94
C LEU A 55 -0.62 6.04 -10.01
N LEU A 56 -0.55 4.71 -9.83
CA LEU A 56 0.13 3.82 -10.77
C LEU A 56 -0.73 3.45 -11.98
N HIS A 57 -2.05 3.35 -11.79
CA HIS A 57 -2.95 2.75 -12.79
C HIS A 57 -4.18 3.58 -13.15
N GLY A 58 -4.30 4.81 -12.63
CA GLY A 58 -5.41 5.71 -12.94
C GLY A 58 -6.75 5.34 -12.31
N MET A 59 -6.77 4.41 -11.34
CA MET A 59 -7.99 4.02 -10.64
C MET A 59 -8.55 5.20 -9.82
N LYS A 60 -9.88 5.35 -9.80
CA LYS A 60 -10.53 6.50 -9.15
C LYS A 60 -11.37 6.14 -7.92
N GLU A 61 -11.84 4.90 -7.87
CA GLU A 61 -12.86 4.49 -6.89
C GLU A 61 -12.36 3.36 -5.98
N VAL A 62 -11.60 2.42 -6.53
CA VAL A 62 -11.04 1.27 -5.83
C VAL A 62 -9.55 1.11 -6.12
N GLU A 63 -8.80 0.63 -5.15
CA GLU A 63 -7.40 0.25 -5.29
C GLU A 63 -7.15 -1.10 -4.61
N VAL A 64 -6.27 -1.90 -5.20
CA VAL A 64 -6.01 -3.28 -4.85
C VAL A 64 -4.53 -3.47 -4.57
N TRP A 65 -4.23 -4.06 -3.43
CA TRP A 65 -2.87 -4.42 -3.02
C TRP A 65 -2.75 -5.93 -2.82
N LEU A 66 -1.56 -6.45 -3.12
CA LEU A 66 -1.11 -7.75 -2.65
C LEU A 66 -0.03 -7.49 -1.61
N GLN A 67 -0.23 -7.99 -0.39
CA GLN A 67 0.71 -7.84 0.71
C GLN A 67 1.06 -9.20 1.30
N THR A 68 2.34 -9.39 1.59
CA THR A 68 2.84 -10.52 2.38
C THR A 68 3.49 -9.97 3.65
N PHE A 69 3.18 -10.57 4.79
CA PHE A 69 3.77 -10.26 6.09
C PHE A 69 4.54 -11.49 6.59
N ALA A 70 5.83 -11.33 6.82
CA ALA A 70 6.67 -12.36 7.44
C ALA A 70 6.21 -12.68 8.88
N PRO A 71 6.57 -13.85 9.44
CA PRO A 71 6.26 -14.19 10.83
C PRO A 71 6.63 -13.07 11.81
N GLY A 72 5.67 -12.70 12.67
CA GLY A 72 5.84 -11.62 13.65
C GLY A 72 5.70 -10.20 13.08
N SER A 73 5.65 -9.99 11.76
CA SER A 73 5.49 -8.66 11.16
C SER A 73 4.05 -8.14 11.29
N GLN A 74 3.92 -6.83 11.45
CA GLN A 74 2.66 -6.16 11.69
C GLN A 74 2.56 -4.82 10.95
N THR A 75 1.33 -4.42 10.67
CA THR A 75 1.01 -3.04 10.29
C THR A 75 1.23 -2.09 11.48
N PRO A 76 1.39 -0.77 11.25
CA PRO A 76 1.19 0.21 12.32
C PRO A 76 -0.24 0.14 12.84
N ILE A 77 -0.47 0.61 14.07
CA ILE A 77 -1.84 0.89 14.53
C ILE A 77 -2.32 2.12 13.77
N HIS A 78 -3.42 2.01 13.03
CA HIS A 78 -3.83 3.09 12.14
C HIS A 78 -5.33 3.13 11.84
N ARG A 79 -5.76 4.22 11.20
CA ARG A 79 -7.10 4.39 10.61
C ARG A 79 -7.04 5.11 9.27
N HIS A 80 -8.10 4.99 8.47
CA HIS A 80 -8.32 5.74 7.23
C HIS A 80 -9.81 5.96 6.96
N SER A 81 -10.13 7.00 6.18
CA SER A 81 -11.53 7.38 5.85
C SER A 81 -12.02 6.74 4.54
N CYS A 82 -11.82 5.44 4.41
CA CYS A 82 -12.29 4.60 3.31
C CYS A 82 -12.73 3.24 3.84
N GLU A 83 -13.55 2.55 3.06
CA GLU A 83 -13.77 1.10 3.23
C GLU A 83 -12.46 0.37 2.89
N GLU A 84 -12.18 -0.71 3.61
CA GLU A 84 -11.06 -1.61 3.35
C GLU A 84 -11.50 -3.05 3.61
N VAL A 85 -11.22 -3.93 2.65
CA VAL A 85 -11.57 -5.36 2.68
C VAL A 85 -10.31 -6.17 2.48
N PHE A 86 -10.12 -7.17 3.33
CA PHE A 86 -9.03 -8.14 3.24
C PHE A 86 -9.57 -9.50 2.82
N ILE A 87 -8.80 -10.20 1.98
CA ILE A 87 -9.00 -11.60 1.63
C ILE A 87 -7.69 -12.31 1.97
N VAL A 88 -7.73 -13.24 2.92
CA VAL A 88 -6.54 -13.99 3.34
C VAL A 88 -6.29 -15.13 2.36
N LEU A 89 -5.21 -15.03 1.58
CA LEU A 89 -4.86 -16.00 0.55
C LEU A 89 -4.04 -17.17 1.11
N LYS A 90 -3.14 -16.88 2.06
CA LYS A 90 -2.27 -17.86 2.72
C LYS A 90 -1.97 -17.42 4.15
N GLY A 91 -1.63 -18.39 5.00
CA GLY A 91 -1.24 -18.16 6.39
C GLY A 91 -2.39 -17.83 7.33
N SER A 92 -2.03 -17.34 8.50
CA SER A 92 -2.94 -16.93 9.57
C SER A 92 -2.33 -15.78 10.37
N GLY A 93 -3.15 -15.16 11.22
CA GLY A 93 -2.71 -14.04 12.05
C GLY A 93 -3.82 -13.55 12.98
N THR A 94 -3.67 -12.32 13.46
CA THR A 94 -4.65 -11.66 14.32
C THR A 94 -4.94 -10.25 13.80
N LEU A 95 -6.23 -9.93 13.68
CA LEU A 95 -6.73 -8.56 13.52
C LEU A 95 -7.03 -7.98 14.91
N PHE A 96 -6.44 -6.83 15.21
CA PHE A 96 -6.80 -5.99 16.35
C PHE A 96 -7.68 -4.86 15.86
N LEU A 97 -8.87 -4.68 16.45
CA LEU A 97 -9.85 -3.69 16.01
C LEU A 97 -10.45 -2.93 17.21
N ALA A 98 -10.46 -1.61 17.12
CA ALA A 98 -11.09 -0.72 18.08
C ALA A 98 -11.94 0.33 17.35
N SER A 99 -13.16 0.57 17.84
CA SER A 99 -14.02 1.58 17.24
C SER A 99 -13.47 2.98 17.47
N SER A 100 -13.51 3.80 16.43
CA SER A 100 -13.14 5.22 16.49
C SER A 100 -14.22 6.12 17.11
N SER A 101 -15.40 5.56 17.40
CA SER A 101 -16.56 6.28 17.93
C SER A 101 -16.64 6.31 19.47
N HIS A 102 -15.85 5.47 20.14
CA HIS A 102 -15.95 5.24 21.58
C HIS A 102 -14.83 5.93 22.36
N GLY A 103 -14.93 7.25 22.47
CA GLY A 103 -14.06 8.05 23.33
C GLY A 103 -12.96 8.82 22.58
N PRO A 104 -12.00 9.42 23.30
CA PRO A 104 -10.97 10.27 22.71
C PRO A 104 -9.79 9.50 22.10
N SER A 105 -9.67 8.19 22.37
CA SER A 105 -8.60 7.30 21.93
C SER A 105 -9.14 5.90 21.64
N PRO A 106 -8.39 5.04 20.92
CA PRO A 106 -8.86 3.69 20.55
C PRO A 106 -9.23 2.81 21.75
N GLY A 107 -8.41 2.85 22.81
CA GLY A 107 -8.55 1.96 23.97
C GLY A 107 -8.15 0.52 23.65
N LYS A 108 -8.58 -0.43 24.48
CA LYS A 108 -8.22 -1.85 24.30
C LYS A 108 -8.88 -2.42 23.03
N PRO A 109 -8.11 -2.94 22.06
CA PRO A 109 -8.68 -3.55 20.86
C PRO A 109 -9.36 -4.89 21.17
N GLN A 110 -10.32 -5.24 20.34
CA GLN A 110 -10.81 -6.61 20.20
C GLN A 110 -9.86 -7.37 19.28
N GLU A 111 -9.70 -8.66 19.54
CA GLU A 111 -8.79 -9.54 18.81
C GLU A 111 -9.59 -10.59 18.03
N PHE A 112 -9.32 -10.69 16.73
CA PHE A 112 -10.00 -11.63 15.85
C PHE A 112 -8.96 -12.50 15.14
N PRO A 113 -9.02 -13.83 15.26
CA PRO A 113 -8.15 -14.70 14.48
C PRO A 113 -8.53 -14.59 13.00
N ILE A 114 -7.53 -14.45 12.14
CA ILE A 114 -7.66 -14.49 10.69
C ILE A 114 -6.90 -15.69 10.15
N PHE A 115 -7.45 -16.32 9.10
CA PHE A 115 -6.93 -17.58 8.57
C PHE A 115 -7.14 -17.68 7.07
N SER A 116 -6.39 -18.52 6.38
CA SER A 116 -6.50 -18.72 4.94
C SER A 116 -7.94 -18.99 4.49
N ASN A 117 -8.34 -18.38 3.37
CA ASN A 117 -9.69 -18.41 2.82
C ASN A 117 -10.76 -17.73 3.71
N SER A 118 -10.35 -16.83 4.60
CA SER A 118 -11.26 -15.90 5.30
C SER A 118 -11.25 -14.50 4.69
N THR A 119 -12.28 -13.72 4.99
CA THR A 119 -12.36 -12.30 4.65
C THR A 119 -12.86 -11.50 5.84
N PHE A 120 -12.40 -10.25 5.93
CA PHE A 120 -12.87 -9.28 6.91
C PHE A 120 -12.85 -7.89 6.27
N HIS A 121 -13.64 -6.98 6.84
CA HIS A 121 -13.64 -5.57 6.45
C HIS A 121 -13.37 -4.71 7.67
N ILE A 122 -12.71 -3.57 7.44
CA ILE A 122 -12.50 -2.55 8.46
C ILE A 122 -13.61 -1.50 8.31
N PRO A 123 -14.45 -1.28 9.32
CA PRO A 123 -15.40 -0.18 9.31
C PRO A 123 -14.69 1.15 9.10
N VAL A 124 -15.29 2.05 8.31
CA VAL A 124 -14.66 3.31 7.94
C VAL A 124 -14.19 4.07 9.19
N ASN A 125 -12.92 4.46 9.17
CA ASN A 125 -12.25 5.24 10.21
C ASN A 125 -11.98 4.52 11.54
N ASP A 126 -12.36 3.24 11.69
CA ASP A 126 -11.98 2.45 12.85
C ASP A 126 -10.48 2.16 12.90
N VAL A 127 -9.99 2.03 14.14
CA VAL A 127 -8.57 1.91 14.42
C VAL A 127 -8.21 0.44 14.48
N HIS A 128 -7.22 0.03 13.70
CA HIS A 128 -6.90 -1.38 13.58
C HIS A 128 -5.41 -1.62 13.37
N GLN A 129 -5.04 -2.89 13.55
CA GLN A 129 -3.73 -3.44 13.26
C GLN A 129 -3.89 -4.88 12.80
N VAL A 130 -3.32 -5.21 11.64
CA VAL A 130 -3.13 -6.59 11.18
C VAL A 130 -1.73 -7.04 11.60
N TRP A 131 -1.66 -8.19 12.25
CA TRP A 131 -0.42 -8.82 12.71
C TRP A 131 -0.36 -10.27 12.20
N ASN A 132 0.73 -10.64 11.52
CA ASN A 132 1.08 -12.05 11.35
C ASN A 132 1.56 -12.62 12.69
N SER A 133 0.61 -13.11 13.50
CA SER A 133 0.89 -13.76 14.79
C SER A 133 1.24 -15.24 14.65
N ASN A 134 1.37 -15.76 13.42
CA ASN A 134 1.94 -17.07 13.14
C ASN A 134 3.48 -16.95 13.14
N ASP A 135 4.15 -17.88 13.79
CA ASP A 135 5.60 -17.89 13.97
C ASP A 135 6.36 -18.68 12.89
N ILE A 136 5.64 -19.35 11.98
CA ILE A 136 6.21 -20.27 11.00
C ILE A 136 6.00 -19.79 9.57
N GLU A 137 4.78 -19.41 9.19
CA GLU A 137 4.42 -19.11 7.79
C GLU A 137 4.10 -17.64 7.55
N ASP A 138 4.31 -17.22 6.30
CA ASP A 138 3.92 -15.89 5.83
C ASP A 138 2.38 -15.75 5.78
N LEU A 139 1.90 -14.56 6.16
CA LEU A 139 0.51 -14.14 5.94
C LEU A 139 0.43 -13.38 4.62
N GLN A 140 -0.29 -13.92 3.63
CA GLN A 140 -0.52 -13.25 2.35
C GLN A 140 -1.98 -12.83 2.23
N VAL A 141 -2.20 -11.56 1.91
CA VAL A 141 -3.53 -10.95 1.81
C VAL A 141 -3.67 -10.16 0.51
N LEU A 142 -4.86 -10.23 -0.08
CA LEU A 142 -5.33 -9.22 -1.03
C LEU A 142 -6.11 -8.16 -0.25
N VAL A 143 -5.78 -6.89 -0.45
CA VAL A 143 -6.43 -5.76 0.20
C VAL A 143 -7.13 -4.92 -0.86
N VAL A 144 -8.37 -4.53 -0.62
CA VAL A 144 -9.13 -3.66 -1.50
C VAL A 144 -9.62 -2.46 -0.70
N ILE A 145 -9.25 -1.26 -1.13
CA ILE A 145 -9.71 -0.01 -0.51
C ILE A 145 -10.61 0.76 -1.47
N SER A 146 -11.52 1.55 -0.91
CA SER A 146 -12.22 2.61 -1.66
C SER A 146 -11.49 3.95 -1.54
N ARG A 147 -11.86 4.92 -2.38
CA ARG A 147 -11.38 6.32 -2.33
C ARG A 147 -9.85 6.47 -2.34
N PRO A 148 -9.13 5.80 -3.25
CA PRO A 148 -7.68 5.88 -3.32
C PRO A 148 -7.20 7.28 -3.78
N PRO A 149 -5.90 7.61 -3.60
CA PRO A 149 -4.93 6.88 -2.77
C PRO A 149 -5.20 7.07 -1.26
N VAL A 150 -4.78 6.08 -0.47
CA VAL A 150 -5.09 5.98 0.96
C VAL A 150 -4.49 7.12 1.76
N LYS A 151 -5.22 7.62 2.76
CA LYS A 151 -4.76 8.62 3.74
C LYS A 151 -4.76 7.98 5.12
N ILE A 152 -3.58 7.63 5.61
CA ILE A 152 -3.42 6.83 6.82
C ILE A 152 -3.07 7.73 8.01
N PHE A 153 -3.83 7.61 9.10
CA PHE A 153 -3.50 8.22 10.39
C PHE A 153 -2.91 7.16 11.31
N MET A 154 -1.63 7.27 11.64
CA MET A 154 -0.90 6.32 12.48
C MET A 154 -0.93 6.72 13.95
N TYR A 155 -1.02 5.71 14.80
CA TYR A 155 -0.96 5.81 16.24
C TYR A 155 0.33 5.20 16.76
N LYS A 156 0.88 5.80 17.81
CA LYS A 156 2.03 5.23 18.53
C LYS A 156 1.63 4.01 19.35
N ASP A 157 0.46 4.05 19.96
CA ASP A 157 -0.11 3.00 20.80
C ASP A 157 -1.64 3.16 20.86
N TRP A 158 -2.32 2.16 21.41
CA TRP A 158 -3.78 2.11 21.53
C TRP A 158 -4.38 3.15 22.50
N SER A 159 -3.55 3.81 23.31
CA SER A 159 -4.00 4.87 24.23
C SER A 159 -3.89 6.28 23.65
N MET A 160 -3.16 6.43 22.54
CA MET A 160 -2.95 7.71 21.88
C MET A 160 -4.29 8.35 21.43
N PRO A 161 -4.55 9.62 21.76
CA PRO A 161 -5.76 10.31 21.33
C PRO A 161 -5.91 10.35 19.80
N HIS A 162 -7.14 10.21 19.31
CA HIS A 162 -7.46 10.26 17.88
C HIS A 162 -6.99 11.56 17.21
N THR A 163 -7.01 12.67 17.95
CA THR A 163 -6.55 13.99 17.52
C THR A 163 -5.02 14.11 17.43
N ALA A 164 -4.28 13.24 18.12
CA ALA A 164 -2.83 13.22 18.11
C ALA A 164 -2.24 12.31 17.01
N ALA A 165 -3.05 11.40 16.45
CA ALA A 165 -2.66 10.50 15.38
C ALA A 165 -2.08 11.28 14.18
N LYS A 166 -0.98 10.76 13.61
CA LYS A 166 -0.23 11.47 12.57
C LYS A 166 -0.61 10.95 11.20
N MET A 167 -1.07 11.85 10.33
CA MET A 167 -1.33 11.51 8.94
C MET A 167 0.01 11.24 8.23
N LYS A 168 0.07 10.15 7.48
CA LYS A 168 1.09 9.86 6.48
C LYS A 168 0.41 9.83 5.11
N TYR A 169 0.69 10.85 4.29
CA TYR A 169 0.21 10.99 2.92
C TYR A 169 1.23 11.80 2.09
N PRO A 170 1.66 11.32 0.91
CA PRO A 170 1.43 9.96 0.37
C PRO A 170 1.95 8.88 1.32
N PHE A 171 1.36 7.68 1.25
CA PHE A 171 1.92 6.53 1.97
C PHE A 171 3.12 5.97 1.22
N PHE A 172 3.94 5.14 1.87
CA PHE A 172 5.28 4.81 1.36
C PHE A 172 5.31 4.29 -0.08
N TRP A 173 4.31 3.49 -0.48
CA TRP A 173 4.19 2.94 -1.84
C TRP A 173 3.68 3.93 -2.89
N ASP A 174 3.19 5.08 -2.48
CA ASP A 174 2.69 6.14 -3.34
C ASP A 174 3.70 7.29 -3.52
N GLU A 175 4.77 7.36 -2.72
CA GLU A 175 5.69 8.51 -2.67
C GLU A 175 6.31 8.86 -4.03
N GLU A 176 6.84 7.86 -4.74
CA GLU A 176 7.49 8.07 -6.04
C GLU A 176 6.53 8.64 -7.10
N CYS A 177 5.32 8.08 -7.17
CA CYS A 177 4.31 8.50 -8.14
C CYS A 177 3.59 9.78 -7.77
N PHE A 178 3.47 10.09 -6.48
CA PHE A 178 2.91 11.33 -6.01
C PHE A 178 3.81 12.53 -6.34
N HIS A 179 5.13 12.33 -6.32
CA HIS A 179 6.11 13.39 -6.61
C HIS A 179 6.58 13.42 -8.07
N SER A 180 6.26 12.40 -8.87
CA SER A 180 6.53 12.44 -10.31
C SER A 180 5.75 13.57 -10.99
N PRO A 181 6.36 14.28 -11.96
CA PRO A 181 5.62 15.22 -12.79
C PRO A 181 4.54 14.43 -13.52
N GLN A 182 3.29 14.54 -13.07
CA GLN A 182 2.18 14.05 -13.88
C GLN A 182 2.26 14.83 -15.18
N LEU A 183 2.41 14.13 -16.30
CA LEU A 183 2.10 14.69 -17.61
C LEU A 183 0.70 15.26 -17.46
N LYS A 184 0.61 16.57 -17.28
CA LYS A 184 -0.67 17.27 -17.15
C LYS A 184 -1.47 16.83 -18.36
N ASP A 185 -2.62 16.22 -18.12
CA ASP A 185 -3.63 16.09 -19.16
C ASP A 185 -3.89 17.51 -19.66
N GLU A 186 -3.31 17.85 -20.81
CA GLU A 186 -3.64 19.04 -21.56
C GLU A 186 -5.10 18.87 -22.00
N LEU A 187 -5.98 19.58 -21.29
CA LEU A 187 -7.40 19.74 -21.59
C LEU A 187 -7.58 20.81 -22.67
#